data_AF-A0A366W193-F1
#
_entry.id   AF-A0A366W193-F1
#
_cell.length_a   1.000
_cell.length_b   1.000
_cell.length_c   1.000
_cell.angle_alpha   90.00
_cell.angle_beta   90.00
_cell.angle_gamma   90.00
#
_symmetry.space_group_name_H-M   'P 1'
#
loop_
_entity.id
_entity.type
_entity.pdbx_description
1 polymer ?
#
loop_
_entity_poly.entity_id
_entity_poly.type
_entity_poly.pdbx_seq_one_letter_code
_entity_poly.pdbx_strand_id
1 'polypeptide(L)'
;MHKNTLRDTPVLFVDTIRQFTSLVQGELKLARTELKAILSRAAMGLVFLAIAFLMGLVALNVLASAAVAYIAANGMSVALAALIVGGALLLIALVFVLMGKSRLNTEALSPNKTNENIRRDVHAIKEATNA
;
A
#
# COMPACT_ATOMS: atom_id res chain seq x y z
N MET A 1 -57.94 31.29 -9.40
CA MET A 1 -57.24 31.25 -10.71
C MET A 1 -55.75 30.99 -10.48
N HIS A 2 -55.28 29.73 -10.54
CA HIS A 2 -53.86 29.39 -10.48
C HIS A 2 -53.40 29.02 -11.90
N LYS A 3 -52.95 30.00 -12.67
CA LYS A 3 -52.33 29.81 -13.99
C LYS A 3 -50.86 30.16 -13.82
N ASN A 4 -49.96 29.18 -13.74
CA ASN A 4 -48.51 29.30 -14.02
C ASN A 4 -47.71 27.97 -13.95
N THR A 5 -48.34 26.78 -13.84
CA THR A 5 -47.64 25.48 -13.70
C THR A 5 -46.75 25.07 -14.87
N LEU A 6 -46.90 25.67 -16.06
CA LEU A 6 -46.08 25.39 -17.24
C LEU A 6 -44.75 26.17 -17.26
N ARG A 7 -44.57 27.14 -16.35
CA ARG A 7 -43.35 27.93 -16.20
C ARG A 7 -42.42 27.42 -15.09
N ASP A 8 -42.95 26.53 -14.23
CA ASP A 8 -42.27 26.05 -13.02
C ASP A 8 -41.53 24.70 -13.23
N THR A 9 -41.90 23.92 -14.25
CA THR A 9 -41.25 22.63 -14.59
C THR A 9 -39.74 22.79 -14.88
N PRO A 10 -39.29 23.82 -15.62
CA PRO A 10 -37.86 24.08 -15.81
C PRO A 10 -37.13 24.45 -14.51
N VAL A 11 -37.80 25.18 -13.60
CA VAL A 11 -37.23 25.59 -12.31
C VAL A 11 -37.03 24.39 -11.38
N LEU A 12 -38.02 23.49 -11.28
CA LEU A 12 -37.91 22.29 -10.44
C LEU A 12 -36.82 21.33 -10.95
N PHE A 13 -36.62 21.25 -12.26
CA PHE A 13 -35.54 20.46 -12.85
C PHE A 13 -34.16 21.02 -12.49
N VAL A 14 -33.97 22.34 -12.62
CA VAL A 14 -32.72 23.01 -12.25
C VAL A 14 -32.42 22.87 -10.75
N ASP A 15 -33.44 22.97 -9.90
CA ASP A 15 -33.28 22.81 -8.45
C ASP A 15 -32.95 21.36 -8.05
N THR A 16 -33.54 20.37 -8.72
CA THR A 16 -33.20 18.94 -8.50
C THR A 16 -31.76 18.64 -8.91
N ILE A 17 -31.29 19.16 -10.05
CA ILE A 17 -29.90 19.02 -10.49
C ILE A 17 -28.94 19.70 -9.51
N ARG A 18 -29.31 20.86 -8.96
CA ARG A 18 -28.53 21.55 -7.92
C ARG A 18 -28.43 20.74 -6.64
N GLN A 19 -29.54 20.12 -6.19
CA GLN A 19 -29.55 19.25 -5.02
C GLN A 19 -28.74 17.97 -5.24
N PHE A 20 -28.85 17.35 -6.42
CA PHE A 20 -28.02 16.19 -6.76
C PHE A 20 -26.51 16.56 -6.74
N THR A 21 -26.17 17.70 -7.33
CA THR A 21 -24.79 18.20 -7.35
C THR A 21 -24.27 18.47 -5.93
N SER A 22 -25.09 19.04 -5.04
CA SER A 22 -24.67 19.31 -3.66
C SER A 22 -24.48 18.02 -2.85
N LEU A 23 -25.30 16.99 -3.07
CA LEU A 23 -25.14 15.67 -2.47
C LEU A 23 -23.83 15.01 -2.92
N VAL A 24 -23.58 14.95 -4.24
CA VAL A 24 -22.34 14.38 -4.79
C VAL A 24 -21.10 15.11 -4.27
N GLN A 25 -21.12 16.44 -4.21
CA GLN A 25 -20.03 17.22 -3.61
C GLN A 25 -19.84 16.90 -2.13
N GLY A 26 -20.93 16.67 -1.39
CA GLY A 26 -20.90 16.24 0.01
C GLY A 26 -20.22 14.88 0.19
N GLU A 27 -20.62 13.88 -0.59
CA GLU A 27 -20.01 12.55 -0.56
C GLU A 27 -18.54 12.59 -0.98
N LEU A 28 -18.20 13.34 -2.03
CA LEU A 28 -16.80 13.52 -2.43
C LEU A 28 -15.96 14.18 -1.34
N LYS A 29 -16.51 15.16 -0.61
CA LYS A 29 -15.84 15.79 0.52
C LYS A 29 -15.62 14.82 1.67
N LEU A 30 -16.61 13.98 1.96
CA LEU A 30 -16.51 12.93 2.97
C LEU A 30 -15.47 11.87 2.57
N ALA A 31 -15.56 11.34 1.36
CA ALA A 31 -14.62 10.37 0.81
C ALA A 31 -13.17 10.91 0.82
N ARG A 32 -12.96 12.16 0.44
CA ARG A 32 -11.65 12.82 0.55
C ARG A 32 -11.15 12.92 2.00
N THR A 33 -12.04 13.13 2.95
CA THR A 33 -11.69 13.22 4.37
C THR A 33 -11.31 11.85 4.92
N GLU A 34 -12.06 10.81 4.58
CA GLU A 34 -11.75 9.43 4.95
C GLU A 34 -10.46 8.94 4.32
N LEU A 35 -10.24 9.22 3.02
CA LEU A 35 -8.97 8.93 2.34
C LEU A 35 -7.78 9.62 3.02
N LYS A 36 -7.91 10.90 3.40
CA LYS A 36 -6.86 11.60 4.16
C LYS A 36 -6.59 10.95 5.51
N ALA A 37 -7.63 10.49 6.21
CA ALA A 37 -7.46 9.80 7.48
C ALA A 37 -6.72 8.46 7.30
N ILE A 38 -7.07 7.68 6.27
CA ILE A 38 -6.39 6.43 5.92
C ILE A 38 -4.92 6.68 5.57
N LEU A 39 -4.66 7.65 4.69
CA LEU A 39 -3.30 8.01 4.27
C LEU A 39 -2.45 8.51 5.44
N SER A 40 -3.02 9.33 6.33
CA SER A 40 -2.33 9.82 7.53
C SER A 40 -1.95 8.67 8.47
N ARG A 41 -2.86 7.72 8.71
CA ARG A 41 -2.58 6.53 9.53
C ARG A 41 -1.50 5.65 8.90
N ALA A 42 -1.58 5.43 7.59
CA ALA A 42 -0.56 4.68 6.86
C ALA A 42 0.80 5.38 6.92
N ALA A 43 0.84 6.71 6.73
CA ALA A 43 2.06 7.51 6.81
C ALA A 43 2.71 7.43 8.21
N MET A 44 1.92 7.58 9.28
CA MET A 44 2.41 7.39 10.65
C MET A 44 2.93 5.97 10.89
N GLY A 45 2.23 4.96 10.38
CA GLY A 45 2.69 3.57 10.42
C GLY A 45 4.05 3.38 9.75
N LEU A 46 4.25 3.97 8.57
CA LEU A 46 5.53 3.93 7.85
C LEU A 46 6.65 4.65 8.63
N VAL A 47 6.36 5.77 9.30
CA VAL A 47 7.34 6.45 10.17
C VAL A 47 7.78 5.55 11.32
N PHE A 48 6.82 4.92 12.02
CA PHE A 48 7.17 3.98 13.09
C PHE A 48 7.96 2.78 12.58
N LEU A 49 7.59 2.22 11.43
CA LEU A 49 8.36 1.13 10.80
C LEU A 49 9.78 1.57 10.43
N ALA A 50 9.97 2.79 9.92
CA ALA A 50 11.29 3.32 9.63
C ALA A 50 12.13 3.47 10.90
N ILE A 51 11.56 4.02 11.98
CA ILE A 51 12.25 4.14 13.27
C ILE A 51 12.61 2.75 13.83
N ALA A 52 11.67 1.80 13.80
CA ALA A 52 11.89 0.44 14.26
C ALA A 52 13.00 -0.26 13.44
N PHE A 53 13.03 -0.05 12.12
CA PHE A 53 14.08 -0.58 11.25
C PHE A 53 15.45 0.00 11.60
N LEU A 54 15.56 1.32 11.79
CA LEU A 54 16.82 1.98 12.19
C LEU A 54 17.29 1.48 13.56
N MET A 55 16.39 1.40 14.53
CA MET A 55 16.70 0.89 15.87
C MET A 55 17.14 -0.58 15.81
N GLY A 56 16.45 -1.39 15.02
CA GLY A 56 16.81 -2.78 14.76
C GLY A 56 18.19 -2.93 14.15
N LEU A 57 18.57 -2.06 13.19
CA LEU A 57 19.89 -2.05 12.58
C LEU A 57 21.00 -1.73 13.60
N VAL A 58 20.77 -0.72 14.45
CA VAL A 58 21.72 -0.36 15.51
C VAL A 58 21.85 -1.50 16.52
N ALA A 59 20.73 -2.04 17.01
CA ALA A 59 20.71 -3.15 17.95
C ALA A 59 21.40 -4.39 17.38
N LEU A 60 21.15 -4.72 16.10
CA LEU A 60 21.78 -5.85 15.41
C LEU A 60 23.29 -5.68 15.32
N ASN A 61 23.81 -4.48 15.06
CA ASN A 61 25.25 -4.22 15.06
C ASN A 61 25.87 -4.38 16.45
N VAL A 62 25.20 -3.90 17.50
CA VAL A 62 25.66 -4.05 18.88
C VAL A 62 25.68 -5.53 19.28
N LEU A 63 24.62 -6.29 18.95
CA LEU A 63 24.54 -7.73 19.23
C LEU A 63 25.57 -8.53 18.42
N ALA A 64 25.77 -8.21 17.15
CA ALA A 64 26.80 -8.84 16.33
C ALA A 64 28.21 -8.59 16.90
N SER A 65 28.50 -7.35 17.30
CA SER A 65 29.77 -6.99 17.94
C SER A 65 29.96 -7.73 19.27
N ALA A 66 28.90 -7.85 20.08
CA ALA A 66 28.93 -8.60 21.33
C ALA A 66 29.17 -10.11 21.08
N ALA A 67 28.54 -10.70 20.07
CA ALA A 67 28.76 -12.09 19.69
C ALA A 67 30.20 -12.35 19.21
N VAL A 68 30.75 -11.44 18.40
CA VAL A 68 32.15 -11.50 17.97
C VAL A 68 33.10 -11.41 19.16
N ALA A 69 32.87 -10.45 20.06
CA ALA A 69 33.68 -10.27 21.26
C ALA A 69 33.60 -11.51 22.17
N TYR A 70 32.42 -12.09 22.35
CA TYR A 70 32.21 -13.31 23.13
C TYR A 70 32.98 -14.49 22.55
N ILE A 71 32.89 -14.74 21.24
CA ILE A 71 33.63 -15.83 20.58
C ILE A 71 35.15 -15.59 20.67
N ALA A 72 35.59 -14.35 20.44
CA ALA A 72 37.00 -14.00 20.54
C ALA A 72 37.56 -14.20 21.96
N ALA A 73 36.78 -13.87 22.99
CA ALA A 73 37.15 -14.08 24.39
C ALA A 73 37.35 -15.56 24.76
N ASN A 74 36.81 -16.50 23.98
CA ASN A 74 37.00 -17.94 24.16
C ASN A 74 38.26 -18.48 23.45
N GLY A 75 39.19 -17.61 23.08
CA GLY A 75 40.50 -17.98 22.52
C GLY A 75 40.57 -18.00 20.99
N MET A 76 39.53 -17.53 20.30
CA MET A 76 39.53 -17.38 18.85
C MET A 76 40.03 -15.98 18.43
N SER A 77 40.66 -15.87 17.26
CA SER A 77 41.01 -14.55 16.72
C SER A 77 39.75 -13.75 16.38
N VAL A 78 39.81 -12.43 16.58
CA VAL A 78 38.69 -11.52 16.28
C VAL A 78 38.24 -11.64 14.82
N ALA A 79 39.18 -11.84 13.89
CA ALA A 79 38.89 -11.98 12.47
C ALA A 79 38.06 -13.24 12.16
N LEU A 80 38.41 -14.39 12.75
CA LEU A 80 37.66 -15.63 12.55
C LEU A 80 36.28 -15.56 13.22
N ALA A 81 36.21 -14.99 14.42
CA ALA A 81 34.94 -14.75 15.11
C ALA A 81 33.99 -13.86 14.26
N ALA A 82 34.52 -12.77 13.70
CA ALA A 82 33.77 -11.87 12.81
C ALA A 82 33.29 -12.56 11.53
N LEU A 83 34.11 -13.41 10.91
CA LEU A 83 33.73 -14.19 9.73
C LEU A 83 32.59 -15.17 10.03
N ILE A 84 32.63 -15.85 11.18
CA ILE A 84 31.58 -16.80 11.58
C ILE A 84 30.25 -16.06 11.83
N VAL A 85 30.28 -15.00 12.64
CA VAL A 85 29.06 -14.23 12.96
C VAL A 85 28.50 -13.54 11.71
N GLY A 86 29.36 -12.89 10.92
CA GLY A 86 28.97 -12.24 9.67
C GLY A 86 28.42 -13.23 8.65
N GLY A 87 29.05 -14.40 8.51
CA GLY A 87 28.57 -15.48 7.65
C GLY A 87 27.19 -15.99 8.07
N ALA A 88 26.96 -16.19 9.37
CA ALA A 88 25.65 -16.60 9.88
C ALA A 88 24.56 -15.53 9.59
N LEU A 89 24.87 -14.25 9.80
CA LEU A 89 23.94 -13.15 9.49
C LEU A 89 23.64 -13.05 7.99
N LEU A 90 24.64 -13.28 7.12
CA LEU A 90 24.44 -13.32 5.67
C LEU A 90 23.50 -14.46 5.24
N LEU A 91 23.62 -15.64 5.85
CA LEU A 91 22.71 -16.75 5.57
C LEU A 91 21.27 -16.41 5.98
N ILE A 92 21.08 -15.80 7.15
CA ILE A 92 19.76 -15.34 7.61
C ILE A 92 19.20 -14.28 6.65
N ALA A 93 20.02 -13.31 6.24
CA ALA A 93 19.62 -12.28 5.28
C ALA A 93 19.20 -12.87 3.94
N LEU A 94 19.94 -13.88 3.44
CA LEU A 94 19.58 -14.59 2.21
C LEU A 94 18.20 -15.26 2.32
N VAL A 95 17.91 -15.93 3.44
CA VAL A 95 16.59 -16.54 3.69
C VAL A 95 15.49 -15.48 3.65
N PHE A 96 15.67 -14.33 4.31
CA PHE A 96 14.68 -13.25 4.26
C PHE A 96 14.49 -12.66 2.86
N VAL A 97 15.56 -12.52 2.08
CA VAL A 97 15.46 -12.06 0.67
C VAL A 97 14.62 -13.05 -0.15
N LEU A 98 14.87 -14.36 0.00
CA LEU A 98 14.11 -15.39 -0.72
C LEU A 98 12.64 -15.40 -0.31
N MET A 99 12.35 -15.30 0.99
CA MET A 99 10.97 -15.20 1.51
C MET A 99 10.27 -13.94 1.01
N GLY A 100 10.95 -12.80 1.04
CA GLY A 100 10.43 -11.52 0.56
C GLY A 100 10.11 -11.56 -0.93
N LYS A 101 11.05 -12.07 -1.74
CA LYS A 101 10.85 -12.25 -3.18
C LYS A 101 9.67 -13.18 -3.48
N SER A 102 9.50 -14.27 -2.73
CA SER A 102 8.34 -15.16 -2.90
C SER A 102 7.00 -14.47 -2.61
N ARG A 103 6.96 -13.49 -1.70
CA ARG A 103 5.74 -12.75 -1.36
C ARG A 103 5.45 -11.59 -2.31
N LEU A 104 6.48 -11.07 -2.99
CA LEU A 104 6.38 -10.00 -3.97
C LEU A 104 6.26 -10.51 -5.41
N ASN A 105 6.35 -11.83 -5.64
CA ASN A 105 6.27 -12.41 -6.97
C ASN A 105 4.92 -12.08 -7.63
N THR A 106 5.01 -11.67 -8.89
CA THR A 106 4.01 -10.94 -9.69
C THR A 106 2.65 -11.63 -9.80
N GLU A 107 2.53 -12.94 -9.55
CA GLU A 107 1.22 -13.62 -9.47
C GLU A 107 0.35 -13.16 -8.29
N ALA A 108 0.96 -12.69 -7.19
CA ALA A 108 0.23 -12.14 -6.05
C ALA A 108 -0.17 -10.66 -6.22
N LEU A 109 0.51 -9.94 -7.13
CA LEU A 109 0.31 -8.50 -7.38
C LEU A 109 -0.32 -8.20 -8.75
N SER A 110 -0.41 -9.19 -9.65
CA SER A 110 -1.17 -9.11 -10.89
C SER A 110 -2.62 -9.48 -10.57
N PRO A 111 -3.58 -8.54 -10.63
CA PRO A 111 -4.99 -8.88 -10.53
C PRO A 111 -5.40 -9.62 -11.81
N ASN A 112 -5.10 -10.92 -11.87
CA ASN A 112 -5.36 -11.79 -13.02
C ASN A 112 -6.87 -11.78 -13.38
N LYS A 113 -7.74 -11.68 -12.37
CA LYS A 113 -9.20 -11.56 -12.54
C LYS A 113 -9.63 -10.22 -13.15
N THR A 114 -8.96 -9.12 -12.82
CA THR A 114 -9.30 -7.77 -13.32
C THR A 114 -8.92 -7.62 -14.79
N ASN A 115 -7.79 -8.19 -15.21
CA ASN A 115 -7.40 -8.18 -16.63
C ASN A 115 -8.35 -9.00 -17.51
N GLU A 116 -8.87 -10.13 -17.03
CA GLU A 116 -9.80 -10.96 -17.78
C GLU A 116 -11.17 -10.28 -17.95
N ASN A 117 -11.66 -9.61 -16.89
CA ASN A 117 -12.90 -8.85 -16.95
C ASN A 117 -12.78 -7.61 -17.85
N ILE A 118 -11.68 -6.84 -17.75
CA ILE A 118 -11.44 -5.68 -18.63
C ILE A 118 -11.35 -6.12 -20.10
N ARG A 119 -10.71 -7.26 -20.40
CA ARG A 119 -10.66 -7.79 -21.77
C ARG A 119 -12.05 -8.17 -22.30
N ARG A 120 -12.91 -8.76 -21.46
CA ARG A 120 -14.30 -9.07 -21.80
C ARG A 120 -15.13 -7.81 -22.06
N ASP A 121 -14.98 -6.80 -21.20
CA ASP A 121 -15.73 -5.55 -21.32
C ASP A 121 -15.34 -4.77 -22.60
N VAL A 122 -14.05 -4.76 -22.94
CA VAL A 122 -13.57 -4.16 -24.20
C VAL A 122 -14.08 -4.91 -25.43
N HIS A 123 -14.19 -6.24 -25.35
CA HIS A 123 -14.76 -7.05 -26.43
C HIS A 123 -16.26 -6.78 -26.62
N ALA A 124 -17.03 -6.70 -25.52
CA ALA A 124 -18.46 -6.41 -25.57
C ALA A 124 -18.75 -5.02 -26.15
N ILE A 125 -17.93 -4.00 -25.82
CA ILE A 125 -18.07 -2.65 -26.39
C ILE A 125 -17.73 -2.64 -27.89
N LYS A 126 -16.71 -3.40 -28.31
CA LYS A 126 -16.37 -3.53 -29.74
C LYS A 126 -17.47 -4.23 -30.54
N GLU A 127 -18.11 -5.24 -29.98
CA GLU A 127 -19.24 -5.93 -30.62
C GLU A 127 -20.48 -5.03 -30.70
N ALA A 128 -20.79 -4.26 -29.65
CA ALA A 128 -21.90 -3.33 -29.63
C ALA A 128 -21.73 -2.11 -30.57
N THR A 129 -20.50 -1.78 -30.96
CA THR A 129 -20.21 -0.67 -31.90
C THR A 129 -20.20 -1.14 -33.36
N ASN A 130 -20.08 -2.46 -33.60
CA ASN A 130 -20.06 -3.07 -34.93
C ASN A 130 -21.39 -3.75 -35.30
N ALA A 131 -22.43 -3.60 -34.47
CA ALA A 131 -23.81 -4.06 -34.70
C ALA A 131 -24.74 -2.86 -34.97
#